data_AF-A0A8D8QWR1-F1
#
_entry.id   AF-A0A8D8QWR1-F1
#
_cell.length_a   1.000
_cell.length_b   1.000
_cell.length_c   1.000
_cell.angle_alpha   90.00
_cell.angle_beta   90.00
_cell.angle_gamma   90.00
#
_symmetry.space_group_name_H-M   'P 1'
#
loop_
_entity.id
_entity.type
_entity.pdbx_description
1 polymer ?
#
loop_
_entity_poly.entity_id
_entity_poly.type
_entity_poly.pdbx_seq_one_letter_code
_entity_poly.pdbx_strand_id
1 'polypeptide(L)'
;EYELGYGILEHCPTKEKIACEHRYSFDDQFQFNERSQFNFQQSYEDKKKSHEHQCMKPKRRVWDLDTNDETKDNQERCECDGDSNKNARIEAENEDNNDAKLRAENNARKEAEKLVNIFWEEFDDKIRPEFFTYAWYPNASEELQLSSYIYCMLKKVFGGSRLFEREAVQDFIRLVAKFYHPNRFHNFLQGVLCMHFIYVTIKNNSQVWTGLEKIALLLSGLCQYISHPGFTIRNSTMELHHYKVTEMLVAKSGLFRNEPEHAKVIMEKVQALMMSIQHPTNAEIVSNISTAFTTTGKD
;
A
#
# COMPACT_ATOMS: atom_id res chain seq x y z
N GLU A 1 -9.56 20.97 -45.46
CA GLU A 1 -8.59 20.25 -46.33
C GLU A 1 -7.19 20.49 -45.79
N TYR A 2 -6.68 19.54 -45.01
CA TYR A 2 -5.26 19.45 -44.65
C TYR A 2 -4.93 17.97 -44.52
N GLU A 3 -4.39 17.41 -45.61
CA GLU A 3 -3.79 16.08 -45.66
C GLU A 3 -2.39 16.14 -45.06
N LEU A 4 -2.06 15.19 -44.17
CA LEU A 4 -0.68 14.87 -43.82
C LEU A 4 -0.48 13.37 -43.97
N GLY A 5 0.47 13.05 -44.84
CA GLY A 5 0.67 11.75 -45.45
C GLY A 5 1.34 10.73 -44.54
N TYR A 6 0.96 9.48 -44.80
CA TYR A 6 1.60 8.27 -44.30
C TYR A 6 2.94 8.04 -45.01
N GLY A 7 4.02 7.94 -44.24
CA GLY A 7 5.32 7.46 -44.68
C GLY A 7 5.50 5.99 -44.30
N ILE A 8 5.55 5.13 -45.32
CA ILE A 8 5.85 3.70 -45.26
C ILE A 8 7.37 3.52 -45.10
N LEU A 9 7.81 2.66 -44.19
CA LEU A 9 9.15 2.06 -44.23
C LEU A 9 9.04 0.54 -44.07
N GLU A 10 9.52 -0.15 -45.10
CA GLU A 10 9.60 -1.60 -45.22
C GLU A 10 10.88 -2.17 -44.56
N HIS A 11 10.68 -3.29 -43.84
CA HIS A 11 11.48 -4.53 -43.80
C HIS A 11 13.02 -4.54 -43.70
N CYS A 12 13.55 -5.23 -42.66
CA CYS A 12 14.48 -6.39 -42.77
C CYS A 12 14.69 -7.06 -41.37
N PRO A 13 15.28 -8.28 -41.23
CA PRO A 13 14.53 -9.43 -40.72
C PRO A 13 15.14 -10.16 -39.50
N THR A 14 14.28 -10.98 -38.89
CA THR A 14 14.50 -12.23 -38.11
C THR A 14 15.64 -12.33 -37.08
N LYS A 15 15.26 -12.64 -35.83
CA LYS A 15 15.83 -13.76 -35.04
C LYS A 15 14.96 -14.18 -33.84
N GLU A 16 14.55 -15.45 -33.91
CA GLU A 16 14.32 -16.45 -32.84
C GLU A 16 13.50 -16.07 -31.60
N LYS A 17 12.23 -16.53 -31.60
CA LYS A 17 11.39 -16.72 -30.42
C LYS A 17 11.82 -17.97 -29.67
N ILE A 18 12.29 -17.82 -28.43
CA ILE A 18 12.20 -18.88 -27.42
C ILE A 18 10.87 -18.68 -26.70
N ALA A 19 9.93 -19.58 -26.96
CA ALA A 19 8.67 -19.66 -26.23
C ALA A 19 8.94 -20.28 -24.84
N CYS A 20 8.71 -19.50 -23.79
CA CYS A 20 8.51 -20.03 -22.44
C CYS A 20 7.06 -19.74 -22.07
N GLU A 21 6.17 -20.67 -22.41
CA GLU A 21 4.80 -20.67 -21.91
C GLU A 21 4.79 -21.15 -20.46
N HIS A 22 4.73 -20.21 -19.52
CA HIS A 22 4.18 -20.46 -18.20
C HIS A 22 2.93 -19.61 -18.03
N ARG A 23 1.80 -20.17 -18.48
CA ARG A 23 0.48 -19.70 -18.07
C ARG A 23 0.27 -20.14 -16.62
N TYR A 24 0.52 -19.23 -15.69
CA TYR A 24 -0.09 -19.33 -14.37
C TYR A 24 -1.49 -18.72 -14.47
N SER A 25 -2.50 -19.45 -13.98
CA SER A 25 -3.88 -18.97 -13.92
C SER A 25 -3.96 -17.72 -13.05
N PHE A 26 -4.81 -16.77 -13.42
CA PHE A 26 -5.08 -15.54 -12.67
C PHE A 26 -5.53 -15.82 -11.22
N ASP A 27 -6.20 -16.96 -10.99
CA ASP A 27 -6.65 -17.39 -9.67
C ASP A 27 -5.51 -17.90 -8.77
N ASP A 28 -4.44 -18.46 -9.37
CA ASP A 28 -3.29 -18.99 -8.61
C ASP A 28 -2.43 -17.87 -8.01
N GLN A 29 -2.32 -16.74 -8.72
CA GLN A 29 -1.63 -15.54 -8.22
C GLN A 29 -2.41 -14.86 -7.09
N PHE A 30 -3.74 -14.90 -7.15
CA PHE A 30 -4.64 -14.34 -6.14
C PHE A 30 -4.54 -15.11 -4.81
N GLN A 31 -4.63 -16.45 -4.84
CA GLN A 31 -4.48 -17.28 -3.64
C GLN A 31 -3.07 -17.24 -3.06
N PHE A 32 -2.05 -17.11 -3.91
CA PHE A 32 -0.67 -16.97 -3.46
C PHE A 32 -0.45 -15.65 -2.69
N ASN A 33 -1.07 -14.56 -3.12
CA ASN A 33 -0.91 -13.25 -2.48
C ASN A 33 -1.74 -13.11 -1.18
N GLU A 34 -2.94 -13.68 -1.11
CA GLU A 34 -3.70 -13.72 0.15
C GLU A 34 -3.03 -14.65 1.18
N ARG A 35 -2.52 -15.82 0.76
CA ARG A 35 -1.74 -16.71 1.64
C ARG A 35 -0.42 -16.11 2.06
N SER A 36 0.29 -15.39 1.17
CA SER A 36 1.55 -14.75 1.54
C SER A 36 1.32 -13.61 2.53
N GLN A 37 0.26 -12.81 2.36
CA GLN A 37 -0.16 -11.77 3.31
C GLN A 37 -0.57 -12.37 4.67
N PHE A 38 -1.38 -13.43 4.67
CA PHE A 38 -1.80 -14.11 5.88
C PHE A 38 -0.62 -14.75 6.64
N ASN A 39 0.26 -15.47 5.92
CA ASN A 39 1.44 -16.12 6.51
C ASN A 39 2.48 -15.09 7.01
N PHE A 40 2.60 -13.94 6.34
CA PHE A 40 3.49 -12.87 6.77
C PHE A 40 2.96 -12.17 8.04
N GLN A 41 1.66 -11.88 8.09
CA GLN A 41 1.03 -11.28 9.26
C GLN A 41 1.10 -12.21 10.48
N GLN A 42 0.90 -13.52 10.26
CA GLN A 42 1.02 -14.53 11.30
C GLN A 42 2.48 -14.69 11.78
N SER A 43 3.45 -14.73 10.86
CA SER A 43 4.88 -14.76 11.22
C SER A 43 5.35 -13.52 11.98
N TYR A 44 4.79 -12.34 11.67
CA TYR A 44 5.08 -11.09 12.36
C TYR A 44 4.50 -11.09 13.79
N GLU A 45 3.24 -11.52 13.97
CA GLU A 45 2.62 -11.64 15.30
C GLU A 45 3.30 -12.72 16.18
N ASP A 46 3.75 -13.83 15.57
CA ASP A 46 4.49 -14.87 16.29
C ASP A 46 5.88 -14.38 16.77
N LYS A 47 6.56 -13.56 15.96
CA LYS A 47 7.83 -12.92 16.36
C LYS A 47 7.64 -11.82 17.40
N LYS A 48 6.49 -11.14 17.39
CA LYS A 48 6.15 -10.13 18.40
C LYS A 48 5.88 -10.78 19.76
N LYS A 49 5.13 -11.90 19.78
CA LYS A 49 4.87 -12.68 21.00
C LYS A 49 6.14 -13.34 21.58
N SER A 50 7.07 -13.78 20.73
CA SER A 50 8.33 -14.36 21.20
C SER A 50 9.27 -13.32 21.81
N HIS A 51 9.23 -12.07 21.35
CA HIS A 51 9.98 -10.97 21.95
C HIS A 51 9.39 -10.48 23.28
N GLU A 52 8.07 -10.53 23.47
CA GLU A 52 7.43 -10.17 24.74
C GLU A 52 7.70 -11.22 25.85
N HIS A 53 7.97 -12.47 25.50
CA HIS A 53 8.32 -13.54 26.46
C HIS A 53 9.80 -13.60 26.86
N GLN A 54 10.69 -12.77 26.28
CA GLN A 54 12.12 -12.76 26.60
C GLN A 54 12.58 -11.57 27.46
N CYS A 55 11.69 -10.69 27.93
CA CYS A 55 12.05 -9.62 28.86
C CYS A 55 11.67 -9.97 30.31
N MET A 56 12.32 -11.00 30.88
CA MET A 56 12.32 -11.22 32.33
C MET A 56 13.55 -10.54 32.96
N LYS A 57 13.27 -9.65 33.91
CA LYS A 57 14.20 -8.83 34.69
C LYS A 57 15.33 -9.66 35.34
N PRO A 58 16.55 -9.11 35.51
CA PRO A 58 17.60 -9.80 36.25
C PRO A 58 17.26 -9.90 37.74
N LYS A 59 17.03 -11.12 38.25
CA LYS A 59 16.93 -11.41 39.68
C LYS A 59 18.31 -11.30 40.33
N ARG A 60 18.43 -10.42 41.34
CA ARG A 60 19.57 -10.38 42.26
C ARG A 60 19.66 -11.72 43.02
N ARG A 61 20.87 -12.29 43.06
CA ARG A 61 21.22 -13.41 43.93
C ARG A 61 21.38 -12.90 45.37
N VAL A 62 20.60 -13.46 46.28
CA VAL A 62 20.90 -13.49 47.71
C VAL A 62 21.09 -14.97 48.06
N TRP A 63 22.23 -15.27 48.67
CA TRP A 63 22.53 -16.57 49.25
C TRP A 63 21.94 -16.57 50.66
N ASP A 64 21.17 -17.60 51.01
CA ASP A 64 21.07 -18.07 52.39
C ASP A 64 20.89 -19.59 52.39
N LEU A 65 21.60 -20.22 53.33
CA LEU A 65 21.72 -21.64 53.61
C LEU A 65 20.66 -22.11 54.63
N ASP A 66 20.53 -23.44 54.73
CA ASP A 66 19.87 -24.23 55.79
C ASP A 66 18.32 -24.27 55.75
N THR A 67 17.59 -25.37 55.97
CA THR A 67 17.84 -26.72 56.52
C THR A 67 16.69 -27.68 56.13
N ASN A 68 16.93 -28.99 56.33
CA ASN A 68 16.04 -30.17 56.33
C ASN A 68 14.55 -29.93 56.70
N ASP A 69 13.61 -30.73 56.16
CA ASP A 69 12.98 -31.85 56.91
C ASP A 69 11.93 -32.62 56.09
N GLU A 70 11.62 -33.81 56.63
CA GLU A 70 10.92 -34.99 56.14
C GLU A 70 9.41 -34.89 55.80
N THR A 71 9.01 -35.82 54.92
CA THR A 71 7.75 -36.62 54.86
C THR A 71 6.38 -35.96 55.11
N LYS A 72 5.43 -36.21 54.19
CA LYS A 72 4.22 -37.01 54.46
C LYS A 72 3.34 -37.18 53.22
N ASP A 73 3.00 -38.43 52.98
CA ASP A 73 1.87 -38.86 52.17
C ASP A 73 0.58 -38.20 52.67
N ASN A 74 -0.17 -37.58 51.76
CA ASN A 74 -1.59 -37.33 51.94
C ASN A 74 -2.31 -37.71 50.65
N GLN A 75 -3.00 -38.84 50.75
CA GLN A 75 -3.87 -39.42 49.76
C GLN A 75 -5.18 -38.63 49.76
N GLU A 76 -5.26 -37.58 48.94
CA GLU A 76 -6.51 -36.86 48.72
C GLU A 76 -7.42 -37.64 47.75
N ARG A 77 -8.60 -37.95 48.29
CA ARG A 77 -9.70 -38.65 47.64
C ARG A 77 -10.41 -37.64 46.73
N CYS A 78 -10.25 -37.79 45.41
CA CYS A 78 -11.04 -37.02 44.44
C CYS A 78 -12.50 -37.49 44.50
N GLU A 79 -13.37 -36.65 45.08
CA GLU A 79 -14.81 -36.68 44.84
C GLU A 79 -15.09 -35.97 43.51
N CYS A 80 -15.26 -36.76 42.45
CA CYS A 80 -15.70 -36.28 41.14
C CYS A 80 -17.23 -36.29 41.09
N ASP A 81 -17.90 -35.34 41.73
CA ASP A 81 -19.34 -35.14 41.53
C ASP A 81 -19.66 -33.64 41.36
N GLY A 82 -20.15 -33.31 40.16
CA GLY A 82 -21.02 -32.18 39.91
C GLY A 82 -20.35 -30.83 39.62
N ASP A 83 -19.96 -30.56 38.36
CA ASP A 83 -19.96 -29.17 37.86
C ASP A 83 -20.06 -29.05 36.33
N SER A 84 -20.82 -29.93 35.69
CA SER A 84 -21.15 -29.81 34.25
C SER A 84 -22.02 -28.59 33.92
N ASN A 85 -22.54 -27.87 34.94
CA ASN A 85 -23.43 -26.72 34.76
C ASN A 85 -22.74 -25.35 34.89
N LYS A 86 -21.49 -25.29 35.39
CA LYS A 86 -20.71 -24.02 35.45
C LYS A 86 -19.95 -23.73 34.16
N ASN A 87 -19.44 -24.76 33.48
CA ASN A 87 -18.71 -24.58 32.22
C ASN A 87 -19.63 -24.08 31.09
N ALA A 88 -20.86 -24.59 31.00
CA ALA A 88 -21.85 -24.13 30.01
C ALA A 88 -22.25 -22.66 30.18
N ARG A 89 -22.23 -22.14 31.41
CA ARG A 89 -22.57 -20.74 31.71
C ARG A 89 -21.43 -19.78 31.36
N ILE A 90 -20.18 -20.19 31.56
CA ILE A 90 -18.99 -19.41 31.20
C ILE A 90 -18.81 -19.37 29.67
N GLU A 91 -19.15 -20.45 28.96
CA GLU A 91 -19.11 -20.48 27.49
C GLU A 91 -20.16 -19.56 26.86
N ALA A 92 -21.39 -19.54 27.37
CA ALA A 92 -22.44 -18.63 26.89
C ALA A 92 -22.13 -17.15 27.15
N GLU A 93 -21.58 -16.81 28.32
CA GLU A 93 -21.18 -15.42 28.66
C GLU A 93 -19.95 -14.94 27.85
N ASN A 94 -19.10 -15.86 27.36
CA ASN A 94 -17.97 -15.53 26.50
C ASN A 94 -18.36 -15.38 25.02
N GLU A 95 -19.36 -16.13 24.54
CA GLU A 95 -19.90 -15.98 23.18
C GLU A 95 -20.59 -14.63 22.99
N ASP A 96 -21.42 -14.19 23.95
CA ASP A 96 -22.09 -12.89 23.89
C ASP A 96 -21.10 -11.70 23.92
N ASN A 97 -19.99 -11.84 24.65
CA ASN A 97 -18.94 -10.81 24.69
C ASN A 97 -18.13 -10.72 23.38
N ASN A 98 -17.88 -11.85 22.71
CA ASN A 98 -17.21 -11.86 21.41
C ASN A 98 -18.09 -11.24 20.32
N ASP A 99 -19.39 -11.50 20.35
CA ASP A 99 -20.36 -10.94 19.42
C ASP A 99 -20.50 -9.42 19.59
N ALA A 100 -20.50 -8.93 20.83
CA ALA A 100 -20.51 -7.50 21.14
C ALA A 100 -19.22 -6.80 20.66
N LYS A 101 -18.05 -7.42 20.86
CA LYS A 101 -16.75 -6.89 20.40
C LYS A 101 -16.68 -6.83 18.86
N LEU A 102 -17.12 -7.89 18.18
CA LEU A 102 -17.14 -7.93 16.71
C LEU A 102 -18.09 -6.88 16.12
N ARG A 103 -19.26 -6.65 16.75
CA ARG A 103 -20.18 -5.57 16.36
C ARG A 103 -19.58 -4.18 16.58
N ALA A 104 -18.88 -3.97 17.70
CA ALA A 104 -18.20 -2.71 17.99
C ALA A 104 -17.08 -2.41 16.98
N GLU A 105 -16.26 -3.40 16.63
CA GLU A 105 -15.20 -3.27 15.61
C GLU A 105 -15.78 -3.00 14.22
N ASN A 106 -16.86 -3.69 13.84
CA ASN A 106 -17.55 -3.45 12.57
C ASN A 106 -18.22 -2.08 12.50
N ASN A 107 -18.78 -1.58 13.60
CA ASN A 107 -19.36 -0.23 13.67
C ASN A 107 -18.27 0.84 13.63
N ALA A 108 -17.17 0.67 14.37
CA ALA A 108 -16.02 1.57 14.31
C ALA A 108 -15.42 1.62 12.90
N ARG A 109 -15.34 0.48 12.22
CA ARG A 109 -14.92 0.39 10.82
C ARG A 109 -15.88 1.12 9.89
N LYS A 110 -17.19 0.94 10.04
CA LYS A 110 -18.20 1.66 9.24
C LYS A 110 -18.17 3.17 9.48
N GLU A 111 -17.96 3.61 10.71
CA GLU A 111 -17.82 5.03 11.03
C GLU A 111 -16.50 5.60 10.50
N ALA A 112 -15.40 4.85 10.54
CA ALA A 112 -14.15 5.21 9.88
C ALA A 112 -14.32 5.28 8.35
N GLU A 113 -15.03 4.33 7.74
CA GLU A 113 -15.37 4.35 6.32
C GLU A 113 -16.27 5.55 5.95
N LYS A 114 -17.19 5.96 6.84
CA LYS A 114 -17.96 7.20 6.68
C LYS A 114 -17.10 8.46 6.80
N LEU A 115 -16.13 8.49 7.72
CA LEU A 115 -15.18 9.60 7.85
C LEU A 115 -14.21 9.68 6.68
N VAL A 116 -13.89 8.54 6.03
CA VAL A 116 -13.13 8.50 4.77
C VAL A 116 -13.97 8.95 3.56
N ASN A 117 -15.30 8.86 3.66
CA ASN A 117 -16.27 9.52 2.77
C ASN A 117 -16.46 11.01 3.13
N ILE A 118 -15.39 11.71 3.51
CA ILE A 118 -15.33 13.16 3.23
C ILE A 118 -15.73 13.34 1.77
N PHE A 119 -16.61 14.29 1.47
CA PHE A 119 -16.90 14.64 0.09
C PHE A 119 -15.59 15.19 -0.52
N TRP A 120 -14.86 14.35 -1.27
CA TRP A 120 -13.57 14.73 -1.88
C TRP A 120 -13.72 15.93 -2.84
N GLU A 121 -14.94 16.31 -3.19
CA GLU A 121 -15.27 17.52 -3.96
C GLU A 121 -15.15 18.81 -3.17
N GLU A 122 -15.65 18.82 -1.94
CA GLU A 122 -15.59 19.99 -1.05
C GLU A 122 -14.20 20.19 -0.45
N PHE A 123 -13.28 19.27 -0.78
CA PHE A 123 -11.91 19.32 -0.34
C PHE A 123 -11.13 20.44 -1.02
N ASP A 124 -11.46 20.78 -2.27
CA ASP A 124 -10.70 21.75 -3.06
C ASP A 124 -10.60 23.13 -2.37
N ASP A 125 -11.66 23.55 -1.68
CA ASP A 125 -11.73 24.85 -0.99
C ASP A 125 -10.92 24.90 0.32
N LYS A 126 -10.51 23.74 0.84
CA LYS A 126 -9.78 23.60 2.10
C LYS A 126 -8.28 23.42 1.90
N ILE A 127 -7.82 23.34 0.66
CA ILE A 127 -6.42 23.10 0.33
C ILE A 127 -5.60 24.36 0.63
N ARG A 128 -4.56 24.19 1.44
CA ARG A 128 -3.63 25.29 1.76
C ARG A 128 -2.82 25.69 0.52
N PRO A 129 -2.49 26.99 0.34
CA PRO A 129 -1.73 27.45 -0.82
C PRO A 129 -0.39 26.73 -1.03
N GLU A 130 0.27 26.33 0.07
CA GLU A 130 1.56 25.64 0.06
C GLU A 130 1.48 24.32 -0.72
N PHE A 131 0.32 23.64 -0.72
CA PHE A 131 0.09 22.40 -1.48
C PHE A 131 0.46 22.54 -2.96
N PHE A 132 0.38 23.74 -3.51
CA PHE A 132 0.71 23.97 -4.91
C PHE A 132 2.19 24.31 -5.15
N THR A 133 3.04 24.10 -4.16
CA THR A 133 4.47 24.39 -4.15
C THR A 133 5.28 23.18 -3.69
N TYR A 134 6.59 23.19 -3.90
CA TYR A 134 7.48 22.14 -3.39
C TYR A 134 7.68 22.15 -1.86
N ALA A 135 7.18 23.18 -1.16
CA ALA A 135 7.33 23.32 0.29
C ALA A 135 6.24 22.59 1.09
N TRP A 136 5.25 21.97 0.42
CA TRP A 136 4.19 21.29 1.13
C TRP A 136 4.66 19.99 1.75
N TYR A 137 4.29 19.83 3.02
CA TYR A 137 4.32 18.58 3.75
C TYR A 137 3.02 18.49 4.58
N PRO A 138 2.33 17.35 4.60
CA PRO A 138 1.08 17.21 5.35
C PRO A 138 1.34 17.29 6.85
N ASN A 139 0.53 18.07 7.57
CA ASN A 139 0.48 17.99 9.02
C ASN A 139 -0.38 16.78 9.48
N ALA A 140 -0.41 16.50 10.79
CA ALA A 140 -1.13 15.35 11.35
C ALA A 140 -2.63 15.27 10.94
N SER A 141 -3.31 16.41 10.77
CA SER A 141 -4.70 16.42 10.29
C SER A 141 -4.81 16.16 8.79
N GLU A 142 -3.83 16.60 8.01
CA GLU A 142 -3.78 16.40 6.55
C GLU A 142 -3.33 14.98 6.18
N GLU A 143 -2.53 14.32 7.02
CA GLU A 143 -2.16 12.91 6.85
C GLU A 143 -3.39 11.98 6.87
N LEU A 144 -4.43 12.33 7.60
CA LEU A 144 -5.71 11.61 7.58
C LEU A 144 -6.48 11.79 6.26
N GLN A 145 -6.07 12.76 5.43
CA GLN A 145 -6.75 13.21 4.22
C GLN A 145 -5.92 12.98 2.95
N LEU A 146 -4.85 12.18 3.02
CA LEU A 146 -3.95 11.92 1.88
C LEU A 146 -4.71 11.40 0.64
N SER A 147 -5.74 10.57 0.82
CA SER A 147 -6.60 10.10 -0.27
C SER A 147 -7.33 11.24 -0.99
N SER A 148 -7.78 12.26 -0.25
CA SER A 148 -8.42 13.45 -0.81
C SER A 148 -7.42 14.32 -1.58
N TYR A 149 -6.18 14.42 -1.10
CA TYR A 149 -5.10 15.07 -1.84
C TYR A 149 -4.76 14.34 -3.15
N ILE A 150 -4.68 13.01 -3.14
CA ILE A 150 -4.50 12.21 -4.37
C ILE A 150 -5.64 12.50 -5.34
N TYR A 151 -6.88 12.45 -4.87
CA TYR A 151 -8.04 12.77 -5.71
C TYR A 151 -7.96 14.16 -6.32
N CYS A 152 -7.57 15.17 -5.53
CA CYS A 152 -7.41 16.53 -6.04
C CYS A 152 -6.37 16.60 -7.16
N MET A 153 -5.21 15.95 -7.00
CA MET A 153 -4.17 15.91 -8.03
C MET A 153 -4.65 15.21 -9.31
N LEU A 154 -5.31 14.05 -9.16
CA LEU A 154 -5.90 13.34 -10.29
C LEU A 154 -7.00 14.20 -10.93
N LYS A 155 -7.94 14.77 -10.18
CA LYS A 155 -9.00 15.65 -10.71
C LYS A 155 -8.42 16.87 -11.45
N LYS A 156 -7.35 17.50 -10.96
CA LYS A 156 -6.74 18.66 -11.64
C LYS A 156 -5.99 18.29 -12.92
N VAL A 157 -5.48 17.06 -13.04
CA VAL A 157 -4.81 16.58 -14.26
C VAL A 157 -5.78 15.90 -15.24
N PHE A 158 -6.79 15.21 -14.74
CA PHE A 158 -7.71 14.37 -15.49
C PHE A 158 -9.08 15.06 -15.72
N GLY A 159 -9.53 15.99 -14.88
CA GLY A 159 -10.94 16.33 -14.69
C GLY A 159 -11.69 16.98 -15.86
N GLY A 160 -10.99 17.33 -16.94
CA GLY A 160 -11.61 17.71 -18.23
C GLY A 160 -11.62 16.58 -19.27
N SER A 161 -11.06 15.42 -18.94
CA SER A 161 -10.91 14.26 -19.81
C SER A 161 -12.01 13.24 -19.57
N ARG A 162 -12.38 12.52 -20.64
CA ARG A 162 -13.26 11.33 -20.57
C ARG A 162 -12.68 10.19 -19.74
N LEU A 163 -11.38 10.26 -19.45
CA LEU A 163 -10.66 9.34 -18.58
C LEU A 163 -11.01 9.52 -17.09
N PHE A 164 -11.57 10.67 -16.70
CA PHE A 164 -11.92 10.90 -15.31
C PHE A 164 -13.31 10.39 -15.00
N GLU A 165 -13.37 9.23 -14.36
CA GLU A 165 -14.59 8.77 -13.72
C GLU A 165 -14.40 8.75 -12.21
N ARG A 166 -15.30 9.45 -11.51
CA ARG A 166 -15.22 9.66 -10.07
C ARG A 166 -15.13 8.36 -9.30
N GLU A 167 -16.08 7.44 -9.50
CA GLU A 167 -16.16 6.20 -8.73
C GLU A 167 -14.91 5.35 -8.94
N ALA A 168 -14.49 5.21 -10.20
CA ALA A 168 -13.28 4.46 -10.56
C ALA A 168 -12.01 5.07 -9.96
N VAL A 169 -11.89 6.41 -9.94
CA VAL A 169 -10.76 7.10 -9.31
C VAL A 169 -10.76 6.91 -7.79
N GLN A 170 -11.93 6.99 -7.15
CA GLN A 170 -12.05 6.74 -5.71
C GLN A 170 -11.69 5.31 -5.35
N ASP A 171 -12.16 4.34 -6.12
CA ASP A 171 -11.85 2.92 -5.90
C ASP A 171 -10.37 2.62 -6.14
N PHE A 172 -9.77 3.22 -7.17
CA PHE A 172 -8.33 3.13 -7.40
C PHE A 172 -7.54 3.63 -6.19
N ILE A 173 -7.86 4.82 -5.66
CA ILE A 173 -7.17 5.38 -4.49
C ILE A 173 -7.34 4.49 -3.24
N ARG A 174 -8.56 4.01 -2.98
CA ARG A 174 -8.82 3.09 -1.86
C ARG A 174 -8.02 1.81 -1.98
N LEU A 175 -7.93 1.25 -3.19
CA LEU A 175 -7.16 0.04 -3.47
C LEU A 175 -5.66 0.30 -3.29
N VAL A 176 -5.12 1.38 -3.85
CA VAL A 176 -3.70 1.74 -3.67
C VAL A 176 -3.34 1.91 -2.20
N ALA A 177 -4.14 2.64 -1.43
CA ALA A 177 -3.89 2.86 0.00
C ALA A 177 -3.80 1.54 0.78
N LYS A 178 -4.67 0.56 0.46
CA LYS A 178 -4.67 -0.77 1.09
C LYS A 178 -3.45 -1.62 0.75
N PHE A 179 -2.81 -1.37 -0.39
CA PHE A 179 -1.64 -2.13 -0.85
C PHE A 179 -0.31 -1.54 -0.37
N TYR A 180 -0.33 -0.42 0.33
CA TYR A 180 0.84 0.08 1.04
C TYR A 180 0.98 -0.58 2.41
N HIS A 181 2.17 -1.09 2.70
CA HIS A 181 2.50 -1.61 4.03
C HIS A 181 2.88 -0.47 4.99
N PRO A 182 2.68 -0.64 6.31
CA PRO A 182 3.05 0.34 7.32
C PRO A 182 4.57 0.35 7.59
N ASN A 183 5.37 0.51 6.53
CA ASN A 183 6.82 0.63 6.63
C ASN A 183 7.22 2.00 7.20
N ARG A 184 8.43 2.09 7.77
CA ARG A 184 8.96 3.38 8.24
C ARG A 184 9.18 4.41 7.13
N PHE A 185 9.51 3.95 5.92
CA PHE A 185 9.83 4.82 4.78
C PHE A 185 8.95 4.54 3.57
N HIS A 186 9.01 3.32 3.00
CA HIS A 186 8.20 2.93 1.83
C HIS A 186 6.72 2.65 2.20
N ASN A 187 6.01 3.68 2.64
CA ASN A 187 4.60 3.65 3.05
C ASN A 187 3.74 4.55 2.15
N PHE A 188 2.44 4.62 2.46
CA PHE A 188 1.48 5.38 1.66
C PHE A 188 1.80 6.88 1.59
N LEU A 189 2.25 7.48 2.71
CA LEU A 189 2.66 8.88 2.75
C LEU A 189 3.80 9.15 1.76
N GLN A 190 4.81 8.27 1.71
CA GLN A 190 5.91 8.41 0.77
C GLN A 190 5.43 8.37 -0.70
N GLY A 191 4.50 7.48 -1.03
CA GLY A 191 3.87 7.45 -2.36
C GLY A 191 3.13 8.75 -2.69
N VAL A 192 2.39 9.30 -1.73
CA VAL A 192 1.66 10.58 -1.89
C VAL A 192 2.63 11.75 -2.09
N LEU A 193 3.72 11.82 -1.32
CA LEU A 193 4.74 12.87 -1.45
C LEU A 193 5.43 12.80 -2.81
N CYS A 194 5.75 11.59 -3.31
CA CYS A 194 6.32 11.41 -4.64
C CYS A 194 5.33 11.86 -5.73
N MET A 195 4.06 11.47 -5.63
CA MET A 195 3.02 11.93 -6.56
C MET A 195 2.84 13.46 -6.51
N HIS A 196 2.88 14.06 -5.32
CA HIS A 196 2.74 15.50 -5.12
C HIS A 196 3.86 16.30 -5.80
N PHE A 197 5.10 15.87 -5.65
CA PHE A 197 6.20 16.52 -6.36
C PHE A 197 6.06 16.45 -7.87
N ILE A 198 5.64 15.29 -8.39
CA ILE A 198 5.38 15.13 -9.81
C ILE A 198 4.24 16.06 -10.23
N TYR A 199 3.18 16.18 -9.44
CA TYR A 199 2.07 17.10 -9.68
C TYR A 199 2.55 18.57 -9.76
N VAL A 200 3.35 19.05 -8.79
CA VAL A 200 3.90 20.42 -8.81
C VAL A 200 4.82 20.61 -10.02
N THR A 201 5.61 19.60 -10.38
CA THR A 201 6.49 19.63 -11.55
C THR A 201 5.71 19.70 -12.86
N ILE A 202 4.64 18.92 -13.00
CA ILE A 202 3.69 18.98 -14.10
C ILE A 202 3.05 20.35 -14.19
N LYS A 203 2.59 20.89 -13.05
CA LYS A 203 1.95 22.21 -12.99
C LYS A 203 2.89 23.31 -13.49
N ASN A 204 4.14 23.31 -13.03
CA ASN A 204 5.11 24.34 -13.37
C ASN A 204 5.64 24.24 -14.81
N ASN A 205 5.51 23.08 -15.45
CA ASN A 205 5.99 22.85 -16.82
C ASN A 205 4.92 22.18 -17.69
N SER A 206 3.67 22.66 -17.60
CA SER A 206 2.50 21.99 -18.18
C SER A 206 2.55 21.76 -19.70
N GLN A 207 3.36 22.53 -20.42
CA GLN A 207 3.57 22.47 -21.86
C GLN A 207 4.51 21.35 -22.30
N VAL A 208 5.30 20.77 -21.37
CA VAL A 208 6.31 19.75 -21.68
C VAL A 208 5.67 18.38 -21.94
N TRP A 209 4.57 18.08 -21.26
CA TRP A 209 3.94 16.76 -21.29
C TRP A 209 2.54 16.79 -21.88
N THR A 210 2.20 15.76 -22.64
CA THR A 210 0.83 15.49 -23.09
C THR A 210 -0.08 15.08 -21.93
N GLY A 211 -1.39 15.07 -22.16
CA GLY A 211 -2.37 14.65 -21.14
C GLY A 211 -2.12 13.23 -20.61
N LEU A 212 -1.86 12.27 -21.50
CA LEU A 212 -1.60 10.88 -21.12
C LEU A 212 -0.29 10.71 -20.35
N GLU A 213 0.73 11.50 -20.69
CA GLU A 213 2.02 11.49 -19.97
C GLU A 213 1.90 12.03 -18.56
N LYS A 214 1.14 13.11 -18.36
CA LYS A 214 0.85 13.64 -17.03
C LYS A 214 0.15 12.59 -16.15
N ILE A 215 -0.79 11.86 -16.73
CA ILE A 215 -1.48 10.76 -16.06
C ILE A 215 -0.49 9.64 -15.68
N ALA A 216 0.30 9.17 -16.65
CA ALA A 216 1.29 8.12 -16.42
C ALA A 216 2.31 8.52 -15.33
N LEU A 217 2.79 9.77 -15.33
CA LEU A 217 3.71 10.31 -14.33
C LEU A 217 3.09 10.30 -12.92
N LEU A 218 1.84 10.74 -12.78
CA LEU A 218 1.16 10.72 -11.47
C LEU A 218 0.98 9.29 -10.95
N LEU A 219 0.53 8.37 -11.81
CA LEU A 219 0.36 6.96 -11.42
C LEU A 219 1.69 6.30 -11.07
N SER A 220 2.76 6.58 -11.82
CA SER A 220 4.08 6.03 -11.51
C SER A 220 4.58 6.53 -10.16
N GLY A 221 4.46 7.83 -9.87
CA GLY A 221 4.90 8.38 -8.58
C GLY A 221 4.11 7.82 -7.40
N LEU A 222 2.80 7.66 -7.55
CA LEU A 222 1.95 7.12 -6.50
C LEU A 222 2.20 5.63 -6.23
N CYS A 223 2.54 4.84 -7.26
CA CYS A 223 2.61 3.39 -7.14
C CYS A 223 4.04 2.82 -7.15
N GLN A 224 5.08 3.66 -7.26
CA GLN A 224 6.47 3.20 -7.35
C GLN A 224 6.95 2.34 -6.17
N TYR A 225 6.30 2.41 -5.00
CA TYR A 225 6.64 1.65 -3.80
C TYR A 225 5.49 0.78 -3.29
N ILE A 226 4.50 0.50 -4.13
CA ILE A 226 3.30 -0.23 -3.71
C ILE A 226 3.64 -1.68 -3.34
N SER A 227 3.08 -2.22 -2.25
CA SER A 227 3.41 -3.58 -1.77
C SER A 227 4.90 -3.79 -1.48
N HIS A 228 5.66 -2.73 -1.18
CA HIS A 228 7.08 -2.83 -0.87
C HIS A 228 7.32 -3.49 0.51
N PRO A 229 8.20 -4.50 0.64
CA PRO A 229 8.34 -5.29 1.88
C PRO A 229 9.15 -4.58 3.00
N GLY A 230 9.72 -3.42 2.70
CA GLY A 230 10.44 -2.57 3.66
C GLY A 230 11.96 -2.76 3.69
N PHE A 231 12.50 -3.68 2.90
CA PHE A 231 13.93 -3.93 2.75
C PHE A 231 14.30 -4.11 1.27
N THR A 232 15.49 -3.64 0.90
CA THR A 232 16.02 -3.83 -0.45
C THR A 232 16.59 -5.24 -0.59
N ILE A 233 16.08 -6.00 -1.54
CA ILE A 233 16.64 -7.30 -1.90
C ILE A 233 17.62 -7.06 -3.06
N ARG A 234 18.93 -7.34 -2.86
CA ARG A 234 19.91 -7.31 -3.95
C ARG A 234 19.47 -8.29 -5.04
N ASN A 235 19.43 -7.84 -6.29
CA ASN A 235 18.99 -8.59 -7.49
C ASN A 235 17.47 -8.82 -7.60
N SER A 236 16.64 -8.03 -6.91
CA SER A 236 15.19 -8.15 -7.03
C SER A 236 14.60 -7.37 -8.20
N THR A 237 13.52 -7.92 -8.76
CA THR A 237 12.67 -7.31 -9.79
C THR A 237 11.56 -6.46 -9.15
N MET A 238 11.86 -5.72 -8.08
CA MET A 238 10.83 -5.03 -7.28
C MET A 238 10.05 -4.01 -8.13
N GLU A 239 10.71 -3.32 -9.05
CA GLU A 239 10.08 -2.38 -9.97
C GLU A 239 9.06 -3.07 -10.88
N LEU A 240 9.39 -4.28 -11.37
CA LEU A 240 8.45 -5.09 -12.14
C LEU A 240 7.29 -5.57 -11.27
N HIS A 241 7.56 -5.93 -10.00
CA HIS A 241 6.51 -6.28 -9.05
C HIS A 241 5.56 -5.09 -8.80
N HIS A 242 6.10 -3.90 -8.50
CA HIS A 242 5.33 -2.68 -8.31
C HIS A 242 4.49 -2.33 -9.55
N TYR A 243 5.07 -2.47 -10.75
CA TYR A 243 4.34 -2.31 -12.00
C TYR A 243 3.18 -3.31 -12.12
N LYS A 244 3.40 -4.59 -11.85
CA LYS A 244 2.36 -5.63 -11.96
C LYS A 244 1.23 -5.45 -10.96
N VAL A 245 1.55 -5.02 -9.74
CA VAL A 245 0.54 -4.62 -8.76
C VAL A 245 -0.23 -3.41 -9.26
N THR A 246 0.45 -2.40 -9.82
CA THR A 246 -0.21 -1.21 -10.39
C THR A 246 -1.18 -1.56 -11.51
N GLU A 247 -0.75 -2.38 -12.47
CA GLU A 247 -1.57 -2.90 -13.58
C GLU A 247 -2.83 -3.60 -13.06
N MET A 248 -2.69 -4.47 -12.06
CA MET A 248 -3.82 -5.13 -11.41
C MET A 248 -4.78 -4.15 -10.74
N LEU A 249 -4.29 -3.13 -10.01
CA LEU A 249 -5.16 -2.17 -9.32
C LEU A 249 -5.88 -1.23 -10.28
N VAL A 250 -5.22 -0.81 -11.37
CA VAL A 250 -5.83 -0.04 -12.46
C VAL A 250 -6.96 -0.84 -13.11
N ALA A 251 -6.73 -2.13 -13.39
CA ALA A 251 -7.76 -3.01 -13.93
C ALA A 251 -8.92 -3.21 -12.95
N LYS A 252 -8.63 -3.51 -11.67
CA LYS A 252 -9.64 -3.81 -10.65
C LYS A 252 -10.52 -2.62 -10.29
N SER A 253 -9.96 -1.40 -10.31
CA SER A 253 -10.73 -0.16 -10.08
C SER A 253 -11.56 0.26 -11.29
N GLY A 254 -11.27 -0.27 -12.48
CA GLY A 254 -11.88 0.20 -13.72
C GLY A 254 -11.47 1.63 -14.07
N LEU A 255 -10.30 2.10 -13.61
CA LEU A 255 -9.84 3.49 -13.74
C LEU A 255 -9.95 4.04 -15.17
N PHE A 256 -9.76 3.19 -16.18
CA PHE A 256 -9.82 3.55 -17.59
C PHE A 256 -10.83 2.71 -18.39
N ARG A 257 -11.91 2.22 -17.73
CA ARG A 257 -12.85 1.27 -18.34
C ARG A 257 -13.51 1.78 -19.63
N ASN A 258 -13.64 3.09 -19.79
CA ASN A 258 -14.28 3.71 -20.95
C ASN A 258 -13.31 3.97 -22.12
N GLU A 259 -12.00 3.85 -21.90
CA GLU A 259 -10.95 4.29 -22.83
C GLU A 259 -9.76 3.28 -22.84
N PRO A 260 -9.98 2.01 -23.25
CA PRO A 260 -9.00 0.94 -23.11
C PRO A 260 -7.70 1.17 -23.93
N GLU A 261 -7.79 1.83 -25.08
CA GLU A 261 -6.61 2.16 -25.89
C GLU A 261 -5.72 3.19 -25.19
N HIS A 262 -6.33 4.20 -24.55
CA HIS A 262 -5.61 5.16 -23.71
C HIS A 262 -5.00 4.47 -22.49
N ALA A 263 -5.73 3.53 -21.88
CA ALA A 263 -5.24 2.74 -20.75
C ALA A 263 -3.95 2.01 -21.10
N LYS A 264 -3.90 1.36 -22.26
CA LYS A 264 -2.71 0.66 -22.76
C LYS A 264 -1.50 1.60 -22.88
N VAL A 265 -1.67 2.73 -23.56
CA VAL A 265 -0.60 3.73 -23.75
C VAL A 265 -0.11 4.29 -22.41
N ILE A 266 -1.04 4.58 -21.48
CA ILE A 266 -0.70 5.04 -20.13
C ILE A 266 0.11 3.97 -19.40
N MET A 267 -0.33 2.71 -19.41
CA MET A 267 0.34 1.63 -18.69
C MET A 267 1.72 1.28 -19.27
N GLU A 268 1.89 1.35 -20.59
CA GLU A 268 3.22 1.23 -21.24
C GLU A 268 4.18 2.32 -20.74
N LYS A 269 3.70 3.57 -20.61
CA LYS A 269 4.49 4.67 -20.04
C LYS A 269 4.78 4.48 -18.56
N VAL A 270 3.80 4.03 -17.76
CA VAL A 270 4.01 3.69 -16.33
C VAL A 270 5.08 2.62 -16.18
N GLN A 271 5.04 1.58 -17.01
CA GLN A 271 6.06 0.52 -17.02
C GLN A 271 7.45 1.11 -17.29
N ALA A 272 7.60 1.89 -18.36
CA ALA A 272 8.87 2.49 -18.74
C ALA A 272 9.43 3.39 -17.61
N LEU A 273 8.58 4.20 -16.98
CA LEU A 273 8.95 5.08 -15.88
C LEU A 273 9.43 4.29 -14.65
N MET A 274 8.68 3.28 -14.21
CA MET A 274 9.05 2.46 -13.05
C MET A 274 10.33 1.66 -13.28
N MET A 275 10.51 1.09 -14.47
CA MET A 275 11.71 0.30 -14.80
C MET A 275 12.96 1.19 -14.97
N SER A 276 12.79 2.47 -15.33
CA SER A 276 13.92 3.40 -15.54
C SER A 276 14.75 3.68 -14.27
N ILE A 277 14.18 3.41 -13.09
CA ILE A 277 14.83 3.57 -11.78
C ILE A 277 16.03 2.63 -11.61
N GLN A 278 16.05 1.49 -12.32
CA GLN A 278 17.12 0.50 -12.23
C GLN A 278 18.43 0.91 -12.93
N HIS A 279 18.39 1.86 -13.86
CA HIS A 279 19.60 2.21 -14.62
C HIS A 279 20.54 3.05 -13.76
N PRO A 280 21.82 2.65 -13.54
CA PRO A 280 22.74 3.36 -12.65
C PRO A 280 22.97 4.83 -13.02
N THR A 281 22.86 5.18 -14.30
CA THR A 281 22.90 6.57 -14.79
C THR A 281 21.64 7.38 -14.46
N ASN A 282 20.49 6.72 -14.30
CA ASN A 282 19.25 7.33 -13.82
C ASN A 282 19.13 7.23 -12.30
N ALA A 283 19.74 6.23 -11.68
CA ALA A 283 19.74 6.02 -10.23
C ALA A 283 20.39 7.20 -9.53
N GLU A 284 21.40 7.85 -10.13
CA GLU A 284 22.00 9.07 -9.60
C GLU A 284 21.02 10.27 -9.70
N ILE A 285 20.29 10.40 -10.81
CA ILE A 285 19.26 11.44 -10.99
C ILE A 285 18.07 11.22 -10.05
N VAL A 286 17.56 9.99 -9.96
CA VAL A 286 16.46 9.57 -9.07
C VAL A 286 16.90 9.62 -7.61
N SER A 287 18.17 9.29 -7.30
CA SER A 287 18.76 9.46 -5.96
C SER A 287 18.89 10.93 -5.61
N ASN A 288 19.26 11.81 -6.54
CA ASN A 288 19.32 13.25 -6.30
C ASN A 288 17.91 13.84 -6.07
N ILE A 289 16.92 13.40 -6.84
CA ILE A 289 15.51 13.76 -6.63
C ILE A 289 14.99 13.19 -5.28
N SER A 290 15.34 11.95 -4.94
CA SER A 290 14.96 11.31 -3.67
C SER A 290 15.67 11.90 -2.45
N THR A 291 16.91 12.34 -2.62
CA THR A 291 17.66 13.08 -1.60
C THR A 291 17.02 14.44 -1.38
N ALA A 292 16.63 15.13 -2.46
CA ALA A 292 15.84 16.36 -2.36
C ALA A 292 14.50 16.15 -1.63
N PHE A 293 13.86 14.97 -1.75
CA PHE A 293 12.65 14.65 -0.98
C PHE A 293 12.88 14.46 0.52
N THR A 294 14.06 14.02 0.92
CA THR A 294 14.34 13.69 2.32
C THR A 294 14.97 14.85 3.08
N THR A 295 15.57 15.81 2.37
CA THR A 295 16.17 17.02 2.98
C THR A 295 15.17 18.15 3.19
N THR A 296 14.06 18.21 2.45
CA THR A 296 13.04 19.26 2.62
C THR A 296 12.10 19.07 3.82
N GLY A 297 12.21 17.97 4.57
CA GLY A 297 11.36 17.65 5.72
C GLY A 297 12.04 17.71 7.09
N LYS A 298 13.19 18.38 7.23
CA LYS A 298 14.02 18.36 8.45
C LYS A 298 14.39 19.72 9.06
N ASP A 299 13.73 20.79 8.65
CA ASP A 299 13.88 22.11 9.28
C ASP A 299 12.71 22.45 10.21
#